data_AF-A0A0H5PYL2-F1
#
_entry.id   AF-A0A0H5PYL2-F1
#
_cell.length_a   1.000
_cell.length_b   1.000
_cell.length_c   1.000
_cell.angle_alpha   90.00
_cell.angle_beta   90.00
_cell.angle_gamma   90.00
#
_symmetry.space_group_name_H-M   'P 1'
#
loop_
_entity.id
_entity.type
_entity.pdbx_description
1 polymer ?
#
loop_
_entity_poly.entity_id
_entity_poly.type
_entity_poly.pdbx_seq_one_letter_code
_entity_poly.pdbx_strand_id
1 'polypeptide(L)'
;MKKILFFALMAAMCTQTIDAQRRGGEKRTPEQVVENLDKKLDLTDEQEKQITELYKEFFNQKVSREDRKAKMDELNIKISSLLTDDQKAKFEKMKSERNKKNR
;
A
#
# COMPACT_ATOMS: atom_id res chain seq x y z
N MET A 1 -1.51 -0.17 -15.77
CA MET A 1 -1.82 0.27 -17.16
C MET A 1 -0.49 0.42 -17.82
N LYS A 2 -0.24 -0.21 -18.98
CA LYS A 2 0.95 0.14 -19.76
C LYS A 2 0.68 1.50 -20.41
N LYS A 3 0.80 2.54 -19.59
CA LYS A 3 0.59 3.94 -19.95
C LYS A 3 1.85 4.68 -19.57
N ILE A 4 2.63 4.92 -20.61
CA ILE A 4 3.42 6.13 -20.75
C ILE A 4 2.51 7.30 -20.37
N LEU A 5 2.72 7.88 -19.18
CA LEU A 5 2.27 9.23 -18.85
C LEU A 5 3.11 9.72 -17.66
N PHE A 6 4.23 10.36 -17.94
CA PHE A 6 4.37 11.81 -17.88
C PHE A 6 4.15 12.41 -16.49
N PHE A 7 5.26 12.95 -15.97
CA PHE A 7 5.32 14.00 -14.96
C PHE A 7 4.16 14.99 -15.05
N ALA A 8 3.49 15.23 -13.93
CA ALA A 8 2.78 16.49 -13.68
C ALA A 8 3.07 16.92 -12.24
N LEU A 9 4.16 17.67 -12.14
CA LEU A 9 4.54 18.52 -11.02
C LEU A 9 3.56 19.72 -10.97
N MET A 10 3.11 20.08 -9.77
CA MET A 10 2.50 21.38 -9.38
C MET A 10 1.12 21.80 -9.94
N ALA A 11 0.15 21.92 -9.03
CA ALA A 11 -0.76 23.06 -8.78
C ALA A 11 -1.90 22.57 -7.85
N ALA A 12 -2.35 23.21 -6.78
CA ALA A 12 -2.13 24.55 -6.25
C ALA A 12 -2.37 24.53 -4.73
N MET A 13 -1.63 25.40 -4.03
CA MET A 13 -1.94 25.85 -2.68
C MET A 13 -3.27 26.62 -2.66
N CYS A 14 -4.12 26.33 -1.68
CA CYS A 14 -5.16 27.16 -1.04
C CYS A 14 -5.95 26.18 -0.13
N THR A 15 -6.08 26.28 1.18
CA THR A 15 -6.00 27.37 2.16
C THR A 15 -5.63 26.78 3.53
N GLN A 16 -4.80 27.48 4.28
CA GLN A 16 -4.42 27.14 5.65
C GLN A 16 -5.59 27.40 6.61
N THR A 17 -5.89 26.46 7.50
CA THR A 17 -6.10 26.72 8.94
C THR A 17 -6.13 25.41 9.73
N ILE A 18 -5.25 25.37 10.75
CA ILE A 18 -5.45 24.73 12.06
C ILE A 18 -5.55 23.19 12.04
N ASP A 19 -4.44 22.50 12.34
CA ASP A 19 -4.24 22.00 13.71
C ASP A 19 -2.84 21.36 13.87
N ALA A 20 -2.09 21.86 14.84
CA ALA A 20 -0.75 21.38 15.19
C ALA A 20 -0.77 20.02 15.95
N GLN A 21 -1.92 19.35 16.06
CA GLN A 21 -2.05 17.98 16.59
C GLN A 21 -1.75 16.87 15.55
N ARG A 22 -1.37 17.20 14.32
CA ARG A 22 -0.98 16.27 13.23
C ARG A 22 0.35 15.51 13.42
N ARG A 23 0.75 15.19 14.65
CA ARG A 23 1.79 14.17 14.93
C ARG A 23 1.23 12.74 14.99
N GLY A 24 0.03 12.51 14.48
CA GLY A 24 -0.44 11.20 14.03
C GLY A 24 -0.49 11.24 12.51
N GLY A 25 0.51 10.69 11.82
CA GLY A 25 0.58 10.71 10.36
C GLY A 25 -0.75 10.25 9.75
N GLU A 26 -1.21 10.95 8.71
CA GLU A 26 -2.42 10.59 7.97
C GLU A 26 -2.44 9.08 7.73
N LYS A 27 -3.56 8.44 8.08
CA LYS A 27 -3.77 7.03 7.79
C LYS A 27 -3.70 6.88 6.27
N ARG A 28 -2.67 6.18 5.77
CA ARG A 28 -2.49 5.92 4.34
C ARG A 28 -3.77 5.29 3.79
N THR A 29 -4.24 5.73 2.63
CA THR A 29 -5.40 5.09 1.99
C THR A 29 -4.98 3.79 1.30
N PRO A 30 -5.90 2.84 1.06
CA PRO A 30 -5.64 1.65 0.25
C PRO A 30 -4.96 1.98 -1.08
N GLU A 31 -5.45 3.01 -1.78
CA GLU A 31 -4.93 3.45 -3.08
C GLU A 31 -3.47 3.92 -2.96
N GLN A 32 -3.14 4.71 -1.94
CA GLN A 32 -1.77 5.14 -1.69
C GLN A 32 -0.84 3.98 -1.35
N VAL A 33 -1.34 2.93 -0.71
CA VAL A 33 -0.55 1.72 -0.44
C VAL A 33 -0.27 0.98 -1.74
N VAL A 34 -1.29 0.78 -2.58
CA VAL A 34 -1.14 0.09 -3.87
C VAL A 34 -0.26 0.87 -4.83
N GLU A 35 -0.40 2.18 -4.92
CA GLU A 35 0.45 3.03 -5.76
C GLU A 35 1.95 2.87 -5.39
N ASN A 36 2.25 2.74 -4.11
CA ASN A 36 3.62 2.48 -3.65
C ASN A 36 4.11 1.05 -3.95
N LEU A 37 3.19 0.08 -4.04
CA LEU A 37 3.53 -1.29 -4.47
C LEU A 37 3.75 -1.35 -5.97
N ASP A 38 2.89 -0.68 -6.75
CA ASP A 38 3.00 -0.59 -8.20
C ASP A 38 4.34 -0.01 -8.63
N LYS A 39 4.76 1.12 -8.05
CA LYS A 39 6.07 1.74 -8.30
C LYS A 39 7.29 0.83 -8.08
N LYS A 40 7.12 -0.30 -7.37
CA LYS A 40 8.22 -1.21 -7.01
C LYS A 40 8.12 -2.57 -7.67
N LEU A 41 6.89 -3.01 -7.93
CA LEU A 41 6.57 -4.33 -8.48
C LEU A 41 6.17 -4.27 -9.95
N ASP A 42 5.93 -3.08 -10.50
CA ASP A 42 5.44 -2.86 -11.85
C ASP A 42 4.16 -3.69 -12.09
N LEU A 43 3.10 -3.39 -11.32
CA LEU A 43 1.87 -4.18 -11.31
C LEU A 43 1.10 -3.98 -12.63
N THR A 44 0.40 -5.01 -13.05
CA THR A 44 -0.59 -4.88 -14.15
C THR A 44 -1.84 -4.19 -13.63
N ASP A 45 -2.66 -3.63 -14.55
CA ASP A 45 -3.95 -3.02 -14.18
C ASP A 45 -4.85 -3.93 -13.37
N GLU A 46 -4.86 -5.19 -13.77
CA GLU A 46 -5.72 -6.19 -13.16
C GLU A 46 -5.23 -6.53 -11.75
N GLN A 47 -3.92 -6.69 -11.57
CA GLN A 47 -3.32 -6.86 -10.25
C GLN A 47 -3.56 -5.64 -9.35
N GLU A 48 -3.41 -4.42 -9.88
CA GLU A 48 -3.60 -3.19 -9.13
C GLU A 48 -5.03 -3.08 -8.58
N LYS A 49 -6.04 -3.36 -9.42
CA LYS A 49 -7.45 -3.37 -8.99
C LYS A 49 -7.71 -4.41 -7.92
N GLN A 50 -7.29 -5.66 -8.14
CA GLN A 50 -7.52 -6.75 -7.19
C GLN A 50 -6.81 -6.49 -5.85
N ILE A 51 -5.57 -6.00 -5.88
CA ILE A 51 -4.82 -5.66 -4.66
C ILE A 51 -5.46 -4.47 -3.94
N THR A 52 -5.98 -3.48 -4.69
CA THR A 52 -6.71 -2.34 -4.10
C THR A 52 -7.95 -2.78 -3.36
N GLU A 53 -8.74 -3.70 -3.92
CA GLU A 53 -9.92 -4.27 -3.26
C GLU A 53 -9.53 -5.01 -1.98
N LEU A 54 -8.48 -5.84 -2.02
CA LEU A 54 -7.97 -6.53 -0.83
C LEU A 54 -7.57 -5.56 0.29
N TYR A 55 -6.91 -4.45 -0.05
CA TYR A 55 -6.58 -3.42 0.94
C TYR A 55 -7.82 -2.66 1.42
N LYS A 56 -8.81 -2.36 0.55
CA LYS A 56 -10.06 -1.73 0.97
C LYS A 56 -10.81 -2.59 2.00
N GLU A 57 -10.94 -3.88 1.72
CA GLU A 57 -11.53 -4.84 2.66
C GLU A 57 -10.79 -4.84 4.00
N PHE A 58 -9.45 -4.94 3.96
CA PHE A 58 -8.63 -4.94 5.17
C PHE A 58 -8.75 -3.65 5.99
N PHE A 59 -8.79 -2.49 5.34
CA PHE A 59 -8.91 -1.20 6.01
C PHE A 59 -10.31 -0.95 6.59
N ASN A 60 -11.35 -1.46 5.93
CA ASN A 60 -12.73 -1.38 6.41
C ASN A 60 -12.98 -2.36 7.57
N GLN A 61 -12.19 -3.43 7.67
CA GLN A 61 -12.31 -4.39 8.75
C GLN A 61 -11.82 -3.80 10.09
N LYS A 62 -12.68 -3.84 11.11
CA LYS A 62 -12.28 -3.55 12.49
C LYS A 62 -11.52 -4.76 13.06
N VAL A 63 -10.20 -4.75 12.93
CA VAL A 63 -9.32 -5.79 13.48
C VAL A 63 -8.74 -5.34 14.83
N SER A 64 -8.79 -6.21 15.83
CA SER A 64 -8.14 -6.02 17.13
C SER A 64 -6.62 -5.88 16.95
N ARG A 65 -5.91 -5.33 17.95
CA ARG A 65 -4.44 -5.24 17.85
C ARG A 65 -3.77 -6.61 17.81
N GLU A 66 -4.33 -7.58 18.50
CA GLU A 66 -3.82 -8.95 18.59
C GLU A 66 -3.97 -9.69 17.26
N ASP A 67 -5.14 -9.56 16.63
CA ASP A 67 -5.43 -10.23 15.35
C ASP A 67 -4.86 -9.51 14.14
N ARG A 68 -4.43 -8.24 14.30
CA ARG A 68 -3.93 -7.41 13.20
C ARG A 68 -2.74 -8.06 12.50
N LYS A 69 -1.85 -8.73 13.23
CA LYS A 69 -0.71 -9.42 12.64
C LYS A 69 -1.16 -10.58 11.76
N ALA A 70 -2.03 -11.44 12.28
CA ALA A 70 -2.57 -12.58 11.55
C ALA A 70 -3.32 -12.13 10.30
N LYS A 71 -4.19 -11.12 10.40
CA LYS A 71 -4.93 -10.57 9.25
C LYS A 71 -4.01 -9.93 8.21
N MET A 72 -2.92 -9.29 8.64
CA MET A 72 -1.93 -8.74 7.72
C MET A 72 -1.13 -9.86 7.02
N ASP A 73 -0.83 -10.96 7.71
CA ASP A 73 -0.20 -12.13 7.09
C ASP A 73 -1.14 -12.83 6.09
N GLU A 74 -2.42 -12.99 6.42
CA GLU A 74 -3.44 -13.45 5.47
C GLU A 74 -3.52 -12.56 4.22
N LEU A 75 -3.53 -11.23 4.41
CA LEU A 75 -3.52 -10.27 3.31
C LEU A 75 -2.28 -10.42 2.44
N ASN A 76 -1.10 -10.56 3.05
CA ASN A 76 0.15 -10.75 2.31
C ASN A 76 0.14 -12.04 1.48
N ILE A 77 -0.42 -13.13 2.01
CA ILE A 77 -0.56 -14.39 1.26
C ILE A 77 -1.46 -14.19 0.04
N LYS A 78 -2.62 -13.53 0.21
CA LYS A 78 -3.53 -13.23 -0.91
C LYS A 78 -2.86 -12.37 -1.98
N ILE A 79 -2.15 -11.31 -1.58
CA ILE A 79 -1.40 -10.45 -2.50
C ILE A 79 -0.33 -11.26 -3.23
N SER A 80 0.48 -12.04 -2.52
CA SER A 80 1.53 -12.88 -3.12
C SER A 80 0.98 -13.86 -4.15
N SER A 81 -0.22 -14.42 -3.95
CA SER A 81 -0.87 -15.29 -4.96
C SER A 81 -1.25 -14.57 -6.25
N LEU A 82 -1.42 -13.25 -6.22
CA LEU A 82 -1.72 -12.43 -7.40
C LEU A 82 -0.47 -11.94 -8.14
N LEU A 83 0.71 -12.07 -7.53
CA LEU A 83 1.99 -11.62 -8.07
C LEU A 83 2.66 -12.73 -8.90
N THR A 84 3.51 -12.33 -9.85
CA THR A 84 4.44 -13.26 -10.53
C THR A 84 5.59 -13.61 -9.59
N ASP A 85 6.35 -14.67 -9.89
CA ASP A 85 7.45 -15.11 -9.02
C ASP A 85 8.54 -14.05 -8.83
N ASP A 86 8.87 -13.29 -9.89
CA ASP A 86 9.79 -12.15 -9.82
C ASP A 86 9.25 -11.01 -8.93
N GLN A 87 7.95 -10.74 -9.01
CA GLN A 87 7.28 -9.73 -8.17
C GLN A 87 7.20 -10.19 -6.71
N LYS A 88 6.94 -11.47 -6.45
CA LYS A 88 6.93 -12.06 -5.09
C LYS A 88 8.30 -11.91 -4.43
N ALA A 89 9.39 -12.18 -5.15
CA ALA A 89 10.74 -12.03 -4.62
C ALA A 89 11.03 -10.58 -4.17
N LYS A 90 10.63 -9.58 -4.98
CA LYS A 90 10.71 -8.16 -4.61
C LYS A 90 9.82 -7.85 -3.40
N PHE A 91 8.60 -8.38 -3.37
CA PHE A 91 7.64 -8.17 -2.29
C PHE A 91 8.13 -8.71 -0.93
N GLU A 92 8.68 -9.93 -0.90
CA GLU A 92 9.27 -10.52 0.29
C GLU A 92 10.47 -9.73 0.80
N LYS A 93 11.34 -9.25 -0.10
CA LYS A 93 12.47 -8.38 0.26
C LYS A 93 11.98 -7.13 0.98
N MET A 94 10.95 -6.46 0.43
CA MET A 94 10.34 -5.28 1.06
C MET A 94 9.72 -5.58 2.43
N LYS A 95 9.05 -6.72 2.59
CA LYS A 95 8.48 -7.17 3.87
C LYS A 95 9.60 -7.34 4.92
N SER A 96 10.71 -7.96 4.54
CA SER A 96 11.86 -8.19 5.42
C SER A 96 12.55 -6.89 5.85
N GLU A 97 12.74 -5.92 4.94
CA GLU A 97 13.35 -4.62 5.22
C GLU A 97 12.51 -3.80 6.20
N ARG A 98 11.18 -3.84 6.04
CA ARG A 98 10.26 -3.16 6.95
C ARG A 98 10.30 -3.75 8.37
N ASN A 99 10.44 -5.06 8.49
CA ASN A 99 10.56 -5.73 9.78
C ASN A 99 11.88 -5.39 10.48
N LYS A 100 12.99 -5.30 9.72
CA LYS A 100 14.31 -4.89 10.25
C LYS A 100 14.33 -3.45 10.76
N LYS A 101 13.61 -2.53 10.11
CA LYS A 101 13.53 -1.12 10.54
C LYS A 101 12.72 -0.89 11.82
N ASN A 102 11.83 -1.83 12.15
CA ASN A 102 10.96 -1.76 13.33
C ASN A 102 11.51 -2.56 14.53
N ARG A 103 12.69 -3.18 14.39
CA ARG A 103 13.47 -3.79 15.46
C ARG A 103 14.59 -2.86 15.88
#